data_AF-A0A2Z4L678-F1
#
_entry.id   AF-A0A2Z4L678-F1
#
_cell.length_a   1.000
_cell.length_b   1.000
_cell.length_c   1.000
_cell.angle_alpha   90.00
_cell.angle_beta   90.00
_cell.angle_gamma   90.00
#
_symmetry.space_group_name_H-M   'P 1'
#
loop_
_entity.id
_entity.type
_entity.pdbx_description
1 polymer ?
#
loop_
_entity_poly.entity_id
_entity_poly.type
_entity_poly.pdbx_seq_one_letter_code
_entity_poly.pdbx_strand_id
1 'polypeptide(L)'
;MVNSTRIYQQKSFNVKYNTIKFSSEIINKVVLFNNKVFEEFKSLEENGVFVNDNYYEYITELNQKVFDSLSINNYNDFYKALGAIKSSELLVDNAIANNDLEALTEGLYGLGFLLEDLNLFGR
;
A
#
# COMPACT_ATOMS: atom_id res chain seq x y z
N MET A 1 42.66 -0.22 -19.12
CA MET A 1 41.79 0.76 -18.42
C MET A 1 40.33 0.61 -18.85
N VAL A 2 39.80 -0.61 -18.77
CA VAL A 2 38.38 -0.90 -19.01
C VAL A 2 37.92 -1.58 -17.75
N ASN A 3 37.06 -0.95 -16.94
CA ASN A 3 36.12 -1.66 -16.06
C ASN A 3 35.34 -0.73 -15.12
N SER A 4 35.94 0.32 -14.58
CA SER A 4 35.26 1.12 -13.54
C SER A 4 33.99 1.82 -14.06
N THR A 5 34.06 2.57 -15.15
CA THR A 5 32.91 3.31 -15.69
C THR A 5 31.75 2.40 -16.11
N ARG A 6 32.06 1.25 -16.72
CA ARG A 6 31.05 0.27 -17.16
C ARG A 6 30.38 -0.42 -15.97
N ILE A 7 31.14 -0.75 -14.92
CA ILE A 7 30.63 -1.31 -13.66
C ILE A 7 29.72 -0.29 -12.94
N TYR A 8 30.12 0.99 -12.86
CA TYR A 8 29.29 2.03 -12.24
C TYR A 8 27.97 2.26 -12.97
N GLN A 9 28.00 2.30 -14.31
CA GLN A 9 26.79 2.42 -15.12
C GLN A 9 25.85 1.23 -14.91
N GLN A 10 26.37 0.00 -14.91
CA GLN A 10 25.58 -1.21 -14.71
C GLN A 10 24.99 -1.30 -13.29
N LYS A 11 25.75 -0.90 -12.26
CA LYS A 11 25.26 -0.79 -10.88
C LYS A 11 24.16 0.27 -10.75
N SER A 12 24.34 1.44 -11.38
CA SER A 12 23.34 2.52 -11.37
C SER A 12 22.03 2.13 -12.07
N PHE A 13 22.11 1.35 -13.14
CA PHE A 13 20.95 0.81 -13.85
C PHE A 13 20.19 -0.20 -12.99
N ASN A 14 20.89 -1.14 -12.36
CA ASN A 14 20.27 -2.12 -11.46
C ASN A 14 19.58 -1.46 -10.26
N VAL A 15 20.17 -0.40 -9.69
CA VAL A 15 19.54 0.36 -8.60
C VAL A 15 18.23 1.00 -9.07
N LYS A 16 18.24 1.71 -10.22
CA LYS A 16 17.03 2.31 -10.79
C LYS A 16 15.95 1.28 -11.13
N TYR A 17 16.35 0.15 -11.72
CA TYR A 17 15.43 -0.94 -12.06
C TYR A 17 14.78 -1.53 -10.80
N ASN A 18 15.56 -1.76 -9.74
CA ASN A 18 15.03 -2.28 -8.49
C ASN A 18 14.08 -1.31 -7.80
N THR A 19 14.38 0.00 -7.79
CA THR A 19 13.47 1.04 -7.27
C THR A 19 12.12 1.00 -7.99
N ILE A 20 12.12 0.97 -9.33
CA ILE A 20 10.88 0.89 -10.12
C ILE A 20 10.11 -0.39 -9.79
N LYS A 21 10.81 -1.53 -9.74
CA LYS A 21 10.20 -2.82 -9.41
C LYS A 21 9.55 -2.80 -8.03
N PHE A 22 10.23 -2.27 -7.01
CA PHE A 22 9.70 -2.21 -5.65
C PHE A 22 8.49 -1.30 -5.55
N SER A 23 8.55 -0.08 -6.12
CA SER A 23 7.40 0.81 -6.14
C SER A 23 6.20 0.16 -6.82
N SER A 24 6.39 -0.47 -7.99
CA SER A 24 5.30 -1.16 -8.69
C SER A 24 4.71 -2.32 -7.88
N GLU A 25 5.55 -3.09 -7.18
CA GLU A 25 5.08 -4.19 -6.34
C GLU A 25 4.24 -3.68 -5.16
N ILE A 26 4.70 -2.61 -4.49
CA ILE A 26 3.95 -1.99 -3.38
C ILE A 26 2.65 -1.38 -3.87
N ILE A 27 2.65 -0.63 -4.98
CA ILE A 27 1.44 -0.07 -5.59
C ILE A 27 0.41 -1.17 -5.83
N ASN A 28 0.82 -2.26 -6.48
CA ASN A 28 -0.08 -3.38 -6.76
C ASN A 28 -0.64 -4.01 -5.47
N LYS A 29 0.18 -4.14 -4.42
CA LYS A 29 -0.27 -4.69 -3.13
C LYS A 29 -1.29 -3.77 -2.44
N VAL A 30 -1.08 -2.46 -2.46
CA VAL A 30 -2.08 -1.51 -1.92
C VAL A 30 -3.39 -1.58 -2.70
N VAL A 31 -3.34 -1.68 -4.04
CA VAL A 31 -4.56 -1.83 -4.85
C VAL A 31 -5.32 -3.12 -4.50
N LEU A 32 -4.61 -4.24 -4.34
CA LEU A 32 -5.23 -5.50 -3.93
C LEU A 32 -5.85 -5.42 -2.54
N PHE A 33 -5.15 -4.79 -1.59
CA PHE A 33 -5.68 -4.51 -0.25
C PHE A 33 -6.96 -3.67 -0.31
N ASN A 34 -6.94 -2.57 -1.06
CA ASN A 34 -8.08 -1.67 -1.19
C ASN A 34 -9.28 -2.35 -1.87
N ASN A 35 -9.05 -3.18 -2.89
CA ASN A 35 -10.11 -3.98 -3.50
C ASN A 35 -10.72 -4.97 -2.50
N LYS A 36 -9.90 -5.58 -1.64
CA LYS A 36 -10.41 -6.48 -0.60
C LYS A 36 -11.33 -5.74 0.38
N VAL A 37 -10.93 -4.56 0.84
CA VAL A 37 -11.77 -3.72 1.72
C VAL A 37 -13.05 -3.28 1.01
N PHE A 38 -12.95 -2.89 -0.27
CA PHE A 38 -14.10 -2.48 -1.07
C PHE A 38 -15.17 -3.57 -1.20
N GLU A 39 -14.75 -4.81 -1.50
CA GLU A 39 -15.68 -5.92 -1.61
C GLU A 39 -16.32 -6.28 -0.26
N GLU A 40 -15.58 -6.12 0.85
CA GLU A 40 -16.16 -6.34 2.17
C GLU A 40 -17.16 -5.25 2.55
N PHE A 41 -16.92 -3.97 2.21
CA PHE A 41 -17.90 -2.92 2.43
C PHE A 41 -19.24 -3.23 1.72
N LYS A 42 -19.20 -3.69 0.46
CA LYS A 42 -20.42 -4.13 -0.24
C LYS A 42 -21.12 -5.29 0.48
N SER A 43 -20.35 -6.28 0.92
CA SER A 43 -20.88 -7.42 1.69
C SER A 43 -21.59 -6.96 2.97
N LEU A 44 -21.01 -6.02 3.71
CA LEU A 44 -21.62 -5.43 4.90
C LEU A 44 -22.91 -4.68 4.58
N GLU A 45 -22.95 -3.90 3.50
CA GLU A 45 -24.16 -3.21 3.05
C GLU A 45 -25.27 -4.18 2.63
N GLU A 46 -24.93 -5.26 1.91
CA GLU A 46 -25.86 -6.34 1.56
C GLU A 46 -26.44 -7.02 2.82
N ASN A 47 -25.68 -7.04 3.92
CA ASN A 47 -26.09 -7.54 5.22
C ASN A 47 -26.80 -6.47 6.09
N GLY A 48 -27.07 -5.28 5.55
CA GLY A 48 -27.84 -4.22 6.22
C GLY A 48 -27.02 -3.31 7.14
N VAL A 49 -25.69 -3.39 7.11
CA VAL A 49 -24.80 -2.46 7.83
C VAL A 49 -24.63 -1.19 6.98
N PHE A 50 -24.80 -0.02 7.59
CA PHE A 50 -24.54 1.24 6.91
C PHE A 50 -23.03 1.51 6.81
N VAL A 51 -22.50 1.59 5.59
CA VAL A 51 -21.12 1.99 5.30
C VAL A 51 -21.12 3.43 4.82
N ASN A 52 -20.21 4.25 5.35
CA ASN A 52 -20.12 5.66 4.99
C ASN A 52 -19.42 5.83 3.62
N ASP A 53 -20.01 6.63 2.73
CA ASP A 53 -19.43 6.97 1.41
C ASP A 53 -17.98 7.48 1.49
N ASN A 54 -17.62 8.20 2.56
CA ASN A 54 -16.26 8.68 2.79
C ASN A 54 -15.21 7.55 2.84
N TYR A 55 -15.61 6.34 3.22
CA TYR A 55 -14.69 5.18 3.26
C TYR A 55 -14.37 4.69 1.84
N TYR A 56 -15.35 4.73 0.94
CA TYR A 56 -15.17 4.44 -0.48
C TYR A 56 -14.33 5.52 -1.17
N GLU A 57 -14.55 6.79 -0.83
CA GLU A 57 -13.73 7.90 -1.32
C GLU A 57 -12.27 7.71 -0.89
N TYR A 58 -12.03 7.36 0.38
CA TYR A 58 -10.68 7.15 0.90
C TYR A 58 -9.93 6.01 0.19
N ILE A 59 -10.61 4.94 -0.25
CA ILE A 59 -10.00 3.90 -1.09
C ILE A 59 -9.44 4.51 -2.39
N THR A 60 -10.24 5.34 -3.05
CA THR A 60 -9.82 6.05 -4.27
C THR A 60 -8.64 6.98 -3.98
N GLU A 61 -8.72 7.75 -2.91
CA GLU A 61 -7.65 8.68 -2.49
C GLU A 61 -6.34 7.94 -2.20
N LEU A 62 -6.39 6.82 -1.47
CA LEU A 62 -5.19 6.05 -1.12
C LEU A 62 -4.56 5.42 -2.37
N ASN A 63 -5.36 4.85 -3.27
CA ASN A 63 -4.88 4.35 -4.55
C ASN A 63 -4.17 5.45 -5.35
N GLN A 64 -4.79 6.63 -5.45
CA GLN A 64 -4.22 7.76 -6.18
C GLN A 64 -2.94 8.27 -5.52
N LYS A 65 -2.94 8.44 -4.20
CA LYS A 65 -1.78 8.90 -3.43
C LYS A 65 -0.59 7.97 -3.58
N VAL A 66 -0.83 6.65 -3.53
CA VAL A 66 0.22 5.65 -3.73
C VAL A 66 0.75 5.67 -5.16
N PHE A 67 -0.12 5.80 -6.16
CA PHE A 67 0.32 5.93 -7.55
C PHE A 67 1.16 7.20 -7.79
N ASP A 68 0.74 8.32 -7.19
CA ASP A 68 1.37 9.60 -7.43
C ASP A 68 2.66 9.78 -6.63
N SER A 69 2.66 9.42 -5.35
CA SER A 69 3.67 9.92 -4.40
C SER A 69 4.52 8.84 -3.73
N LEU A 70 4.24 7.55 -3.95
CA LEU A 70 5.01 6.48 -3.34
C LEU A 70 6.46 6.47 -3.83
N SER A 71 7.39 6.44 -2.87
CA SER A 71 8.83 6.54 -3.11
C SER A 71 9.56 5.42 -2.38
N ILE A 72 9.94 4.37 -3.11
CA ILE A 72 10.68 3.23 -2.58
C ILE A 72 12.12 3.28 -3.11
N ASN A 73 13.00 3.91 -2.34
CA ASN A 73 14.35 4.21 -2.83
C ASN A 73 15.33 3.07 -2.61
N ASN A 74 15.06 2.21 -1.64
CA ASN A 74 15.94 1.13 -1.23
C ASN A 74 15.15 -0.06 -0.65
N TYR A 75 15.88 -1.14 -0.34
CA TYR A 75 15.29 -2.35 0.24
C TYR A 75 14.62 -2.12 1.61
N ASN A 76 15.14 -1.20 2.42
CA ASN A 76 14.56 -0.91 3.73
C ASN A 76 13.19 -0.21 3.58
N ASP A 77 13.05 0.74 2.66
CA ASP A 77 11.77 1.37 2.34
C ASP A 77 10.74 0.35 1.85
N PHE A 78 11.19 -0.60 1.01
CA PHE A 78 10.34 -1.70 0.54
C PHE A 78 9.82 -2.56 1.71
N TYR A 79 10.70 -2.97 2.64
CA TYR A 79 10.27 -3.77 3.80
C TYR A 79 9.40 -3.00 4.78
N LYS A 80 9.63 -1.69 4.95
CA LYS A 80 8.73 -0.81 5.71
C LYS A 80 7.33 -0.81 5.10
N ALA A 81 7.22 -0.60 3.79
CA ALA A 81 5.95 -0.63 3.08
C ALA A 81 5.25 -1.99 3.20
N LEU A 82 5.99 -3.09 3.03
CA LEU A 82 5.45 -4.44 3.24
C LEU A 82 4.97 -4.66 4.67
N GLY A 83 5.69 -4.14 5.67
CA GLY A 83 5.29 -4.19 7.07
C GLY A 83 3.96 -3.49 7.30
N ALA A 84 3.83 -2.25 6.82
CA ALA A 84 2.60 -1.47 6.91
C ALA A 84 1.41 -2.20 6.28
N ILE A 85 1.58 -2.73 5.06
CA ILE A 85 0.53 -3.49 4.36
C ILE A 85 0.12 -4.70 5.17
N LYS A 86 1.06 -5.52 5.65
CA LYS A 86 0.75 -6.73 6.41
C LYS A 86 0.07 -6.44 7.75
N SER A 87 0.48 -5.38 8.44
CA SER A 87 -0.14 -4.95 9.68
C SER A 87 -1.60 -4.55 9.47
N SER A 88 -1.88 -3.79 8.40
CA SER A 88 -3.25 -3.42 8.03
C SER A 88 -4.07 -4.61 7.53
N GLU A 89 -3.47 -5.51 6.74
CA GLU A 89 -4.11 -6.74 6.28
C GLU A 89 -4.57 -7.61 7.46
N LEU A 90 -3.76 -7.74 8.52
CA LEU A 90 -4.16 -8.50 9.71
C LEU A 90 -5.41 -7.93 10.38
N LEU A 91 -5.55 -6.61 10.44
CA LEU A 91 -6.75 -5.96 10.98
C LEU A 91 -7.95 -6.19 10.06
N VAL A 92 -7.78 -5.99 8.75
CA VAL A 92 -8.84 -6.22 7.75
C VAL A 92 -9.31 -7.69 7.75
N ASP A 93 -8.40 -8.64 7.83
CA ASP A 93 -8.71 -10.07 7.83
C ASP A 93 -9.52 -10.46 9.07
N ASN A 94 -9.14 -9.90 10.22
CA ASN A 94 -9.88 -10.09 11.47
C ASN A 94 -11.25 -9.41 11.41
N ALA A 95 -11.32 -8.21 10.83
CA ALA A 95 -12.57 -7.48 10.66
C ALA A 95 -13.57 -8.24 9.80
N ILE A 96 -13.13 -8.76 8.65
CA ILE A 96 -13.93 -9.62 7.76
C ILE A 96 -14.44 -10.84 8.52
N ALA A 97 -13.58 -11.52 9.27
CA ALA A 97 -13.98 -12.72 10.01
C ALA A 97 -15.07 -12.46 11.07
N ASN A 98 -15.15 -11.22 11.58
CA ASN A 98 -16.11 -10.83 12.61
C ASN A 98 -17.25 -9.93 12.11
N ASN A 99 -17.31 -9.61 10.81
CA ASN A 99 -18.21 -8.61 10.23
C ASN A 99 -18.14 -7.26 10.96
N ASP A 100 -16.91 -6.83 11.29
CA ASP A 100 -16.65 -5.63 12.09
C ASP A 100 -16.27 -4.45 11.19
N LEU A 101 -17.23 -3.55 10.96
CA LEU A 101 -17.00 -2.35 10.14
C LEU A 101 -15.93 -1.43 10.75
N GLU A 102 -15.87 -1.29 12.08
CA GLU A 102 -14.92 -0.39 12.73
C GLU A 102 -13.50 -0.89 12.50
N ALA A 103 -13.22 -2.16 12.80
CA ALA A 103 -11.90 -2.75 12.57
C ALA A 103 -11.52 -2.76 11.07
N LEU A 104 -12.48 -2.92 10.17
CA LEU A 104 -12.24 -2.87 8.73
C LEU A 104 -11.77 -1.47 8.29
N THR A 105 -12.43 -0.43 8.81
CA THR A 105 -12.05 0.96 8.56
C THR A 105 -10.71 1.33 9.21
N GLU A 106 -10.43 0.84 10.43
CA GLU A 106 -9.14 1.02 11.08
C GLU A 106 -8.01 0.40 10.26
N GLY A 107 -8.22 -0.78 9.69
CA GLY A 107 -7.25 -1.40 8.78
C GLY A 107 -6.97 -0.54 7.55
N LEU A 108 -8.03 -0.02 6.92
CA LEU A 108 -7.95 0.84 5.73
C LEU A 108 -7.20 2.15 6.01
N TYR A 109 -7.66 2.93 6.99
CA TYR A 109 -7.01 4.20 7.35
C TYR A 109 -5.62 3.98 7.91
N GLY A 110 -5.43 2.91 8.69
CA GLY A 110 -4.15 2.51 9.26
C GLY A 110 -3.08 2.31 8.20
N LEU A 111 -3.43 1.76 7.02
CA LEU A 111 -2.47 1.60 5.93
C LEU A 111 -1.96 2.96 5.45
N GLY A 112 -2.88 3.88 5.16
CA GLY A 112 -2.50 5.23 4.72
C GLY A 112 -1.66 5.99 5.74
N PHE A 113 -2.01 5.89 7.03
CA PHE A 113 -1.24 6.50 8.11
C PHE A 113 0.15 5.90 8.26
N LEU A 114 0.28 4.58 8.24
CA LEU A 114 1.57 3.91 8.37
C LEU A 114 2.50 4.25 7.20
N LEU A 115 1.99 4.29 5.97
CA LEU A 115 2.79 4.68 4.81
C LEU A 115 3.29 6.14 4.91
N GLU A 116 2.48 7.03 5.47
CA GLU A 116 2.86 8.42 5.76
C GLU A 116 3.93 8.51 6.86
N ASP A 117 3.69 7.88 8.01
CA ASP A 117 4.58 7.93 9.19
C ASP A 117 5.95 7.31 8.90
N LEU A 118 5.98 6.29 8.05
CA LEU A 118 7.21 5.67 7.56
C LEU A 118 7.97 6.50 6.53
N ASN A 119 7.44 7.69 6.19
CA ASN A 119 7.97 8.64 5.21
C ASN A 119 8.12 8.02 3.81
N LEU A 120 7.13 7.24 3.38
CA LEU A 120 7.15 6.56 2.07
C LEU A 120 6.46 7.36 0.97
N PHE A 121 5.84 8.48 1.32
CA PHE A 121 5.32 9.46 0.38
C PHE A 121 6.33 10.62 0.25
N GLY A 122 6.81 10.86 -0.96
CA GLY A 122 7.78 11.91 -1.24
C GLY A 122 8.46 11.74 -2.60
N ARG A 123 8.16 12.63 -3.54
CA ARG A 123 8.91 12.74 -4.80
C ARG A 123 10.13 13.64 -4.63
#